data_AF-A0A442BAW8-F1
#
_entry.id   AF-A0A442BAW8-F1
#
_cell.length_a   1.000
_cell.length_b   1.000
_cell.length_c   1.000
_cell.angle_alpha   90.00
_cell.angle_beta   90.00
_cell.angle_gamma   90.00
#
_symmetry.space_group_name_H-M   'P 1'
#
loop_
_entity.id
_entity.type
_entity.pdbx_description
1 polymer ?
#
loop_
_entity_poly.entity_id
_entity_poly.type
_entity_poly.pdbx_seq_one_letter_code
_entity_poly.pdbx_strand_id
1 'polypeptide(L)' 'MADSKEQRQSVEREFRVHFLMRETGITEAQASHLIDQIGYEVDVLLVAARRLNKPLGDQAT' A
#
# COMPACT_ATOMS: atom_id res chain seq x y z
N MET A 1 -11.98 -19.42 20.80
CA MET A 1 -10.64 -18.84 20.60
C MET A 1 -10.37 -18.81 19.09
N ALA A 2 -11.00 -17.87 18.38
CA ALA A 2 -10.85 -17.71 16.93
C ALA A 2 -10.28 -16.33 16.57
N ASP A 3 -9.79 -15.62 17.58
CA ASP A 3 -9.50 -14.18 17.53
C ASP A 3 -8.09 -13.87 17.01
N SER A 4 -7.25 -14.88 16.80
CA SER A 4 -5.82 -14.67 16.54
C SER A 4 -5.44 -14.48 15.06
N LYS A 5 -6.32 -14.77 14.10
CA LYS A 5 -5.98 -14.67 12.67
C LYS A 5 -6.45 -13.37 12.04
N GLU A 6 -7.69 -12.96 12.32
CA GLU A 6 -8.25 -11.70 11.80
C GLU A 6 -7.58 -10.47 12.43
N GLN A 7 -7.32 -10.48 13.74
CA GLN A 7 -6.60 -9.36 14.38
C GLN A 7 -5.17 -9.20 13.86
N ARG A 8 -4.49 -10.30 13.52
CA ARG A 8 -3.14 -10.23 12.92
C ARG A 8 -3.18 -9.64 11.51
N GLN A 9 -4.20 -9.97 10.73
CA GLN A 9 -4.38 -9.39 9.39
C GLN A 9 -4.67 -7.89 9.48
N SER A 10 -5.47 -7.44 10.44
CA SER A 10 -5.73 -6.00 10.62
C SER A 10 -4.46 -5.21 10.99
N VAL A 11 -3.66 -5.70 11.95
CA VAL A 11 -2.43 -5.03 12.37
C VAL A 11 -1.39 -4.98 11.24
N GLU A 12 -1.24 -6.07 10.49
CA GLU A 12 -0.29 -6.13 9.38
C GLU A 12 -0.72 -5.22 8.21
N ARG A 13 -2.03 -5.11 7.98
CA ARG A 13 -2.63 -4.19 7.01
C ARG A 13 -2.40 -2.74 7.41
N GLU A 14 -2.71 -2.37 8.65
CA GLU A 14 -2.47 -1.02 9.17
C GLU A 14 -0.99 -0.62 9.07
N PHE A 15 -0.09 -1.54 9.44
CA PHE A 15 1.35 -1.30 9.32
C PHE A 15 1.77 -1.00 7.88
N ARG A 16 1.31 -1.80 6.91
CA ARG A 16 1.63 -1.61 5.49
C ARG A 16 1.02 -0.34 4.92
N VAL A 17 -0.20 0.00 5.30
CA VAL A 17 -0.84 1.27 4.92
C VAL A 17 0.01 2.45 5.38
N HIS A 18 0.37 2.49 6.67
CA HIS A 18 1.22 3.56 7.21
C HIS A 18 2.60 3.61 6.56
N PHE A 19 3.21 2.44 6.29
CA PHE A 19 4.49 2.35 5.60
C PHE A 19 4.41 2.95 4.19
N LEU A 20 3.40 2.60 3.39
CA LEU A 20 3.24 3.13 2.04
C LEU A 20 2.97 4.64 2.05
N MET A 21 2.14 5.13 2.96
CA MET A 21 1.90 6.57 3.13
C MET A 21 3.19 7.33 3.45
N ARG A 22 4.04 6.78 4.34
CA ARG A 22 5.32 7.40 4.73
C ARG A 22 6.36 7.36 3.62
N GLU A 23 6.50 6.23 2.94
CA GLU A 23 7.56 6.02 1.95
C GLU A 23 7.24 6.63 0.57
N THR A 24 5.97 6.71 0.21
CA THR A 24 5.58 7.17 -1.13
C THR A 24 4.68 8.39 -1.14
N GLY A 25 4.19 8.84 0.02
CA GLY A 25 3.33 10.02 0.12
C GLY A 25 1.92 9.84 -0.44
N ILE A 26 1.48 8.62 -0.69
CA ILE A 26 0.10 8.34 -1.13
C ILE A 26 -0.88 8.44 0.03
N THR A 27 -2.16 8.56 -0.28
CA THR A 27 -3.23 8.58 0.73
C THR A 27 -3.51 7.19 1.30
N GLU A 28 -4.12 7.14 2.48
CA GLU A 28 -4.52 5.89 3.15
C GLU A 28 -5.43 5.04 2.25
N ALA A 29 -6.40 5.68 1.59
CA ALA A 29 -7.32 5.01 0.67
C ALA A 29 -6.58 4.37 -0.51
N GLN A 30 -5.59 5.06 -1.08
CA GLN A 30 -4.76 4.51 -2.16
C GLN A 30 -3.91 3.34 -1.66
N ALA A 31 -3.30 3.44 -0.47
CA ALA A 31 -2.50 2.37 0.11
C ALA A 31 -3.36 1.13 0.42
N SER A 32 -4.54 1.32 1.03
CA SER A 32 -5.49 0.23 1.27
C SER A 32 -5.92 -0.43 -0.03
N HIS A 33 -6.25 0.36 -1.06
CA HIS A 33 -6.66 -0.17 -2.35
C HIS A 33 -5.55 -1.00 -3.02
N LEU A 34 -4.30 -0.54 -2.94
CA LEU A 34 -3.15 -1.31 -3.43
C LEU A 34 -2.99 -2.64 -2.70
N ILE A 35 -3.20 -2.66 -1.38
CA ILE A 35 -3.13 -3.89 -0.58
C ILE A 35 -4.27 -4.86 -0.97
N ASP A 36 -5.48 -4.36 -1.22
CA ASP A 36 -6.58 -5.21 -1.71
C ASP A 36 -6.32 -5.78 -3.11
N GLN A 37 -5.65 -5.03 -3.98
CA GLN A 37 -5.38 -5.45 -5.37
C GLN A 37 -4.14 -6.35 -5.52
N ILE A 38 -3.06 -6.05 -4.79
CA ILE A 38 -1.74 -6.69 -4.94
C ILE A 38 -1.51 -7.72 -3.84
N GLY A 39 -2.18 -7.57 -2.70
CA GLY A 39 -1.87 -8.30 -1.49
C GLY A 39 -0.77 -7.60 -0.69
N TYR A 40 0.17 -8.38 -0.17
CA TYR A 40 1.04 -7.96 0.93
C TYR A 40 2.53 -7.87 0.55
N GLU A 41 2.84 -8.03 -0.74
CA GLU A 41 4.20 -7.99 -1.29
C GLU A 41 4.74 -6.55 -1.34
N VAL A 42 5.73 -6.27 -0.49
CA VAL A 42 6.23 -4.90 -0.24
C VAL A 42 6.86 -4.25 -1.48
N ASP A 43 7.69 -4.97 -2.23
CA ASP A 43 8.32 -4.43 -3.44
C ASP A 43 7.29 -3.99 -4.48
N VAL A 44 6.27 -4.82 -4.70
CA VAL A 44 5.21 -4.53 -5.69
C VAL A 44 4.34 -3.37 -5.23
N LEU A 45 4.00 -3.32 -3.94
CA LEU A 45 3.26 -2.22 -3.34
C LEU A 45 4.01 -0.90 -3.44
N LEU A 46 5.32 -0.87 -3.17
CA LEU A 46 6.14 0.34 -3.27
C LEU A 46 6.23 0.86 -4.70
N VAL A 47 6.41 -0.03 -5.68
CA VAL A 47 6.45 0.35 -7.10
C VAL A 47 5.10 0.94 -7.52
N ALA A 48 3.99 0.30 -7.17
CA ALA A 48 2.66 0.79 -7.49
C ALA A 48 2.34 2.12 -6.80
N ALA A 49 2.66 2.24 -5.52
CA ALA A 49 2.46 3.44 -4.72
C ALA A 49 3.30 4.63 -5.23
N ARG A 50 4.54 4.40 -5.64
CA ARG A 50 5.38 5.42 -6.31
C ARG A 50 4.81 5.86 -7.65
N ARG A 51 4.18 4.95 -8.42
CA ARG A 51 3.51 5.31 -9.69
C ARG A 51 2.27 6.18 -9.45
N LEU A 52 1.52 5.93 -8.38
CA LEU A 52 0.35 6.74 -8.02
C LEU A 52 0.73 8.17 -7.60
N ASN A 53 1.87 8.35 -6.93
CA ASN A 53 2.33 9.68 -6.51
C ASN A 53 3.20 10.39 -7.54
N LYS A 54 3.63 9.72 -8.62
CA LYS A 54 4.35 10.41 -9.69
C LYS A 54 3.35 11.38 -10.35
N PRO A 55 3.52 12.72 -10.24
CA PRO A 55 2.74 13.62 -11.05
C PRO A 55 2.98 13.23 -12.50
N LEU A 56 1.91 13.15 -13.27
CA LEU A 56 1.88 12.73 -14.67
C LEU A 56 2.76 13.67 -15.52
N GLY A 57 4.06 13.50 -15.40
CA GLY A 57 5.11 14.22 -16.09
C GLY A 57 5.94 13.19 -16.83
N ASP A 58 5.80 13.23 -18.14
CA ASP A 58 6.64 12.52 -19.11
C ASP A 58 6.38 11.01 -19.28
N GLN A 59 5.28 10.72 -19.98
CA GLN A 59 5.33 9.73 -21.06
C GLN A 59 5.42 10.51 -22.38
N ALA A 60 6.60 11.05 -22.67
CA ALA A 60 6.91 11.64 -23.97
C ALA A 60 8.38 11.36 -24.31
N THR A 61 8.71 10.10 -24.64
CA THR A 61 9.71 9.70 -25.65
C THR A 61 9.66 8.18 -25.81
#